data_AF-A0A537E715-F1
#
_entry.id   AF-A0A537E715-F1
#
_cell.length_a   1.000
_cell.length_b   1.000
_cell.length_c   1.000
_cell.angle_alpha   90.00
_cell.angle_beta   90.00
_cell.angle_gamma   90.00
#
_symmetry.space_group_name_H-M   'P 1'
#
loop_
_entity.id
_entity.type
_entity.pdbx_description
1 polymer ?
#
loop_
_entity_poly.entity_id
_entity_poly.type
_entity_poly.pdbx_seq_one_letter_code
_entity_poly.pdbx_strand_id
1 'polypeptide(L)'
;MPSGPRPMLLWYVWMHIVDGAWHKLDEISKQLRIPGNAVSWAAKFLSEHGMAELGFEEDEIRLQKSHPRLEDVVKTLHGSPKTDRPSELSTDI
;
A
#
# COMPACT_ATOMS: atom_id res chain seq x y z
N MET A 1 -16.76 -6.30 -9.43
CA MET A 1 -16.31 -4.90 -9.56
C MET A 1 -15.24 -4.66 -8.48
N PRO A 2 -14.09 -4.04 -8.77
CA PRO A 2 -13.10 -3.73 -7.75
C PRO A 2 -13.54 -2.44 -7.03
N SER A 3 -14.59 -2.52 -6.22
CA SER A 3 -15.30 -1.33 -5.70
C SER A 3 -15.06 -1.10 -4.21
N GLY A 4 -13.81 -1.14 -3.78
CA GLY A 4 -13.42 -0.69 -2.44
C GLY A 4 -12.89 0.75 -2.48
N PRO A 5 -13.04 1.54 -1.40
CA PRO A 5 -12.37 2.84 -1.27
C PRO A 5 -10.83 2.73 -1.22
N ARG A 6 -10.29 1.54 -0.92
CA ARG A 6 -8.86 1.29 -0.73
C ARG A 6 -8.01 1.38 -2.03
N PRO A 7 -8.38 0.73 -3.15
CA PRO A 7 -7.70 0.94 -4.43
C PRO A 7 -7.60 2.42 -4.85
N MET A 8 -8.69 3.17 -4.64
CA MET A 8 -8.76 4.58 -5.03
C MET A 8 -7.85 5.45 -4.15
N LEU A 9 -7.85 5.19 -2.84
CA LEU A 9 -6.94 5.82 -1.89
C LEU A 9 -5.46 5.59 -2.25
N LEU A 10 -5.09 4.35 -2.59
CA LEU A 10 -3.72 4.05 -3.01
C LEU A 10 -3.33 4.77 -4.30
N TRP A 11 -4.25 4.85 -5.26
CA TRP A 11 -4.03 5.59 -6.49
C TRP A 11 -3.80 7.09 -6.21
N TYR A 12 -4.62 7.72 -5.37
CA TYR A 12 -4.45 9.13 -5.03
C TYR A 12 -3.12 9.42 -4.34
N VAL A 13 -2.73 8.60 -3.35
CA VAL A 13 -1.46 8.78 -2.63
C VAL A 13 -0.27 8.50 -3.57
N TRP A 14 -0.36 7.47 -4.40
CA TRP A 14 0.70 7.15 -5.38
C TRP A 14 0.90 8.28 -6.39
N MET A 15 -0.18 8.80 -6.99
CA MET A 15 -0.15 9.93 -7.93
C MET A 15 0.49 11.19 -7.33
N HIS A 16 0.47 11.31 -6.00
CA HIS A 16 1.02 12.46 -5.30
C HIS A 16 2.54 12.39 -5.08
N ILE A 17 3.11 11.18 -5.14
CA ILE A 17 4.53 10.92 -4.90
C ILE A 17 5.29 10.52 -6.17
N VAL A 18 4.64 10.54 -7.34
CA VAL A 18 5.24 10.09 -8.63
C VAL A 18 6.43 10.92 -9.08
N ASP A 19 6.60 12.12 -8.53
CA ASP A 19 7.76 12.97 -8.79
C ASP A 19 9.05 12.42 -8.16
N GLY A 20 8.95 11.41 -7.29
CA GLY A 20 10.07 10.81 -6.58
C GLY A 20 10.69 11.73 -5.53
N ALA A 21 10.02 12.80 -5.13
CA ALA A 21 10.41 13.63 -4.00
C ALA A 21 9.91 13.03 -2.67
N TRP A 22 10.47 13.48 -1.57
CA TRP A 22 9.93 13.20 -0.24
C TRP A 22 8.73 14.10 0.03
N HIS A 23 7.63 13.50 0.48
CA HIS A 23 6.39 14.20 0.80
C HIS A 23 5.92 13.85 2.20
N LYS A 24 5.50 14.85 2.97
CA LYS A 24 4.92 14.63 4.30
C LYS A 24 3.50 14.09 4.20
N LEU A 25 3.18 13.08 4.99
CA LEU A 25 1.85 12.47 5.03
C LEU A 25 0.76 13.47 5.44
N ASP A 26 1.08 14.41 6.34
CA ASP A 26 0.15 15.48 6.75
C ASP A 26 -0.16 16.46 5.60
N GLU A 27 0.83 16.76 4.76
CA GLU A 27 0.63 17.62 3.58
C GLU A 27 -0.24 16.92 2.53
N ILE A 28 0.02 15.63 2.26
CA ILE A 28 -0.80 14.79 1.38
C ILE A 28 -2.24 14.72 1.90
N SER A 29 -2.42 14.48 3.21
CA SER A 29 -3.71 14.46 3.90
C SER A 29 -4.49 15.76 3.68
N LYS A 30 -3.85 16.92 3.88
CA LYS A 30 -4.45 18.24 3.66
C LYS A 30 -4.80 18.51 2.21
N GLN A 31 -3.91 18.16 1.28
CA GLN A 31 -4.09 18.41 -0.16
C GLN A 31 -5.19 17.54 -0.76
N LEU A 32 -5.23 16.25 -0.40
CA LEU A 32 -6.27 15.32 -0.85
C LEU A 32 -7.58 15.45 -0.05
N ARG A 33 -7.56 16.17 1.08
CA ARG A 33 -8.67 16.23 2.06
C ARG A 33 -9.09 14.84 2.53
N ILE A 34 -8.11 13.97 2.74
CA ILE A 34 -8.28 12.59 3.21
C ILE A 34 -7.79 12.50 4.65
N PRO A 35 -8.46 11.76 5.55
CA PRO A 35 -7.97 11.55 6.91
C PRO A 35 -6.54 11.03 6.97
N GLY A 36 -5.71 11.61 7.86
CA GLY A 36 -4.29 11.26 7.98
C GLY A 36 -4.05 9.77 8.23
N ASN A 37 -4.89 9.11 9.02
CA ASN A 37 -4.80 7.66 9.25
C ASN A 37 -4.97 6.83 7.95
N ALA A 38 -5.79 7.29 7.00
CA ALA A 38 -5.96 6.63 5.72
C ALA A 38 -4.72 6.85 4.81
N VAL A 39 -4.14 8.05 4.84
CA VAL A 39 -2.88 8.34 4.14
C VAL A 39 -1.73 7.54 4.72
N SER A 40 -1.61 7.44 6.05
CA SER A 40 -0.63 6.59 6.73
C SER A 40 -0.81 5.11 6.37
N TRP A 41 -2.05 4.62 6.32
CA TRP A 41 -2.32 3.26 5.86
C TRP A 41 -1.85 3.03 4.42
N ALA A 42 -2.15 3.95 3.51
CA ALA A 42 -1.75 3.86 2.11
C ALA A 42 -0.22 3.88 1.97
N ALA A 43 0.45 4.75 2.72
CA ALA A 43 1.90 4.86 2.71
C ALA A 43 2.59 3.58 3.19
N LYS A 44 2.11 3.00 4.29
CA LYS A 44 2.58 1.70 4.79
C LYS A 44 2.34 0.59 3.78
N PHE A 45 1.14 0.51 3.22
CA PHE A 45 0.81 -0.50 2.22
C PHE A 45 1.72 -0.42 0.98
N LEU A 46 1.92 0.78 0.43
CA LEU A 46 2.81 0.99 -0.71
C LEU A 46 4.26 0.62 -0.36
N SER A 47 4.71 0.90 0.86
CA SER A 47 6.06 0.56 1.29
C SER A 47 6.27 -0.95 1.49
N GLU A 48 5.32 -1.63 2.13
CA GLU A 48 5.31 -3.09 2.29
C GLU A 48 5.35 -3.84 0.95
N HIS A 49 4.82 -3.22 -0.11
CA HIS A 49 4.81 -3.77 -1.46
C HIS A 49 5.97 -3.29 -2.34
N GLY A 50 6.97 -2.62 -1.76
CA GLY A 50 8.16 -2.15 -2.50
C GLY A 50 7.84 -1.09 -3.56
N MET A 51 6.78 -0.31 -3.35
CA MET A 51 6.46 0.83 -4.21
C MET A 51 7.04 2.14 -3.69
N ALA A 52 7.18 2.24 -2.37
CA ALA A 52 7.55 3.48 -1.71
C ALA A 52 8.50 3.24 -0.54
N GLU A 53 9.28 4.26 -0.24
CA GLU A 53 10.13 4.32 0.95
C GLU A 53 9.46 5.24 1.97
N LEU A 54 9.48 4.83 3.24
CA LEU A 54 9.06 5.67 4.37
C LEU A 54 10.28 6.39 4.94
N GLY A 55 10.08 7.64 5.36
CA GLY A 55 11.08 8.44 6.06
C GLY A 55 11.37 7.90 7.46
N PHE A 56 12.38 8.48 8.11
CA PHE A 56 12.90 8.01 9.41
C PHE A 56 11.85 7.97 10.52
N GLU A 57 10.88 8.90 10.52
CA GLU A 57 9.77 8.95 11.49
C GLU A 57 8.45 8.38 10.95
N GLU A 58 8.47 7.71 9.78
CA GLU A 58 7.27 7.25 9.05
C GLU A 58 6.25 8.36 8.73
N ASP A 59 6.65 9.63 8.82
CA ASP A 59 5.84 10.81 8.55
C ASP A 59 6.02 11.34 7.12
N GLU A 60 7.00 10.79 6.40
CA GLU A 60 7.32 11.10 5.01
C GLU A 60 7.28 9.85 4.13
N ILE A 61 6.94 10.03 2.86
CA ILE A 61 6.90 8.99 1.85
C ILE A 61 7.53 9.48 0.55
N ARG A 62 8.18 8.58 -0.16
CA ARG A 62 8.73 8.81 -1.50
C ARG A 62 8.55 7.58 -2.38
N LEU A 63 8.38 7.77 -3.68
CA LEU A 63 8.40 6.68 -4.64
C LEU A 63 9.77 5.98 -4.69
N GLN A 64 9.78 4.66 -4.61
CA GLN A 64 11.00 3.87 -4.73
C GLN A 64 11.53 3.90 -6.18
N LYS A 65 12.84 4.04 -6.39
CA LYS A 65 13.45 4.15 -7.74
C LYS A 65 13.10 2.98 -8.67
N SER A 66 12.95 1.79 -8.12
CA SER A 66 12.51 0.58 -8.80
C SER A 66 11.25 0.08 -8.11
N HIS A 67 10.09 0.48 -8.62
CA HIS A 67 8.80 0.09 -8.06
C HIS A 67 8.04 -0.82 -9.04
N PRO A 68 7.25 -1.79 -8.55
CA PRO A 68 6.31 -2.54 -9.39
C PRO A 68 5.19 -1.64 -9.92
N ARG A 69 4.38 -2.16 -10.86
CA ARG A 69 3.21 -1.43 -11.35
C ARG A 69 2.14 -1.38 -10.25
N LEU A 70 1.53 -0.21 -10.05
CA LEU A 70 0.45 -0.04 -9.07
C LEU A 70 -0.69 -1.05 -9.27
N GLU A 71 -1.03 -1.34 -10.52
CA GLU A 71 -2.06 -2.32 -10.90
C GLU A 71 -1.78 -3.72 -10.33
N ASP A 72 -0.52 -4.15 -10.31
CA ASP A 72 -0.12 -5.46 -9.80
C ASP A 72 -0.20 -5.51 -8.28
N VAL A 73 0.13 -4.40 -7.62
CA VAL A 73 0.01 -4.23 -6.18
C VAL A 73 -1.45 -4.12 -5.75
N VAL A 74 -2.31 -3.44 -6.50
CA VAL A 74 -3.75 -3.35 -6.17
C VAL A 74 -4.47 -4.70 -6.33
N LYS A 75 -3.95 -5.64 -7.14
CA LYS A 75 -4.49 -7.02 -7.20
C LYS A 75 -4.31 -7.77 -5.89
N THR A 76 -3.28 -7.48 -5.10
CA THR A 76 -3.05 -8.15 -3.80
C THR A 76 -4.12 -7.78 -2.76
N LEU A 77 -4.68 -6.56 -2.82
CA LEU A 77 -5.81 -6.15 -1.95
C LEU A 77 -7.06 -7.00 -2.13
N HIS A 78 -7.24 -7.56 -3.32
CA HIS A 78 -8.41 -8.36 -3.67
C HIS A 78 -8.18 -9.85 -3.41
N GLY A 79 -6.93 -10.27 -3.17
CA GLY A 79 -6.57 -11.62 -2.76
C GLY A 79 -6.41 -11.70 -1.24
N SER A 80 -7.49 -11.96 -0.49
CA SER A 80 -7.34 -12.50 0.86
C SER A 80 -6.93 -13.98 0.78
N PRO A 81 -6.16 -14.51 1.75
CA PRO A 81 -5.36 -15.71 1.58
C PRO A 81 -6.27 -16.91 1.39
N LYS A 82 -6.05 -17.70 0.33
CA LYS A 82 -6.37 -19.12 0.46
C LYS A 82 -5.52 -19.63 1.61
N THR A 83 -6.19 -20.00 2.68
CA THR A 83 -5.64 -20.82 3.75
C THR A 83 -5.07 -22.09 3.12
N ASP A 84 -3.80 -22.08 2.72
CA ASP A 84 -3.04 -23.32 2.61
C ASP A 84 -2.69 -23.73 4.03
N ARG A 85 -3.66 -24.35 4.71
CA ARG A 85 -3.31 -25.35 5.71
C ARG A 85 -2.62 -26.46 4.95
N PRO A 86 -1.35 -26.80 5.19
CA PRO A 86 -0.90 -28.13 4.85
C PRO A 86 -1.76 -29.08 5.69
N SER A 87 -2.61 -29.87 5.02
CA SER A 87 -3.17 -31.08 5.60
C SER A 87 -1.99 -31.97 5.98
N GLU A 88 -1.52 -31.85 7.22
CA GLU A 88 -0.73 -32.91 7.84
C GLU A 88 -1.66 -34.11 8.01
N LEU A 89 -1.63 -34.96 6.99
CA LEU A 89 -2.07 -36.33 7.02
C LEU A 89 -1.21 -37.04 8.08
N SER A 90 -1.64 -37.00 9.33
CA SER A 90 -1.10 -37.88 10.37
C SER A 90 -1.65 -39.28 10.15
N THR A 91 -0.72 -40.18 9.83
CA THR A 91 -0.80 -41.64 9.82
C THR A 91 -1.34 -42.19 11.13
N ASP A 92 -2.10 -43.30 11.06
CA ASP A 92 -1.91 -44.54 11.83
C ASP A 92 -3.19 -45.40 11.82
N ILE A 93 -3.21 -46.46 10.99
CA ILE A 93 -3.79 -47.79 11.30
C ILE A 93 -2.94 -48.84 10.60
#